data_AF-A0A6B2VMW3-F1
#
_entry.id   AF-A0A6B2VMW3-F1
#
_cell.length_a   1.000
_cell.length_b   1.000
_cell.length_c   1.000
_cell.angle_alpha   90.00
_cell.angle_beta   90.00
_cell.angle_gamma   90.00
#
_symmetry.space_group_name_H-M   'P 1'
#
loop_
_entity.id
_entity.type
_entity.pdbx_description
1 polymer ?
#
loop_
_entity_poly.entity_id
_entity_poly.type
_entity_poly.pdbx_seq_one_letter_code
_entity_poly.pdbx_strand_id
1 'polypeptide(L)'
;MPDSPERTALYRYFDAVNDLLYIGISADPDERWKVHKWGPNRMSWIRQVTRHVVQWHESRSAALKAEEEAIRSERPRYNGTHNHPLAPFNPAAWPRVVGRRGKADALAVLICQEIDSGRWVAGMMIPRCGDLAKATGISPTTATMAIRTLQQQGRLKRIHGVGVFVYDGTSIKRPNHPHLAQ
;
A
#
# COMPACT_ATOMS: atom_id res chain seq x y z
N MET A 1 -10.34 16.09 17.27
CA MET A 1 -11.67 15.54 17.59
C MET A 1 -11.45 14.44 18.63
N PRO A 2 -12.04 14.53 19.83
CA PRO A 2 -11.92 13.45 20.81
C PRO A 2 -12.58 12.18 20.24
N ASP A 3 -11.97 11.02 20.48
CA ASP A 3 -12.50 9.71 20.08
C ASP A 3 -13.91 9.54 20.67
N SER A 4 -14.93 9.40 19.83
CA SER A 4 -16.24 8.94 20.30
C SER A 4 -16.06 7.54 20.90
N PRO A 5 -16.52 7.28 22.14
CA PRO A 5 -16.42 5.97 22.80
C PRO A 5 -17.37 4.92 22.18
N GLU A 6 -17.83 5.16 20.97
CA GLU A 6 -18.72 4.27 20.24
C GLU A 6 -17.93 3.05 19.78
N ARG A 7 -18.40 1.88 20.21
CA ARG A 7 -17.84 0.59 19.80
C ARG A 7 -17.76 0.56 18.28
N THR A 8 -16.61 0.15 17.78
CA THR A 8 -16.35 0.11 16.33
C THR A 8 -16.03 -1.33 15.95
N ALA A 9 -16.70 -1.83 14.92
CA ALA A 9 -16.53 -3.17 14.43
C ALA A 9 -15.38 -3.23 13.41
N LEU A 10 -14.49 -4.20 13.57
CA LEU A 10 -13.57 -4.68 12.56
C LEU A 10 -14.23 -5.84 11.81
N TYR A 11 -14.42 -5.71 10.51
CA TYR A 11 -15.00 -6.74 9.67
C TYR A 11 -14.02 -7.25 8.63
N ARG A 12 -14.16 -8.54 8.30
CA ARG A 12 -13.39 -9.25 7.28
C ARG A 12 -14.33 -9.87 6.27
N TYR A 13 -14.03 -9.73 4.99
CA TYR A 13 -14.77 -10.32 3.89
C TYR A 13 -13.96 -11.41 3.22
N PHE A 14 -14.59 -12.56 2.99
CA PHE A 14 -13.99 -13.76 2.39
C PHE A 14 -14.81 -14.22 1.19
N ASP A 15 -14.14 -14.84 0.22
CA ASP A 15 -14.81 -15.50 -0.90
C ASP A 15 -15.21 -16.95 -0.60
N ALA A 16 -15.76 -17.64 -1.61
CA ALA A 16 -16.20 -19.03 -1.53
C ALA A 16 -15.09 -20.03 -1.15
N VAL A 17 -13.82 -19.68 -1.42
CA VAL A 17 -12.65 -20.51 -1.12
C VAL A 17 -11.93 -20.05 0.15
N ASN A 18 -12.54 -19.17 0.96
CA ASN A 18 -11.98 -18.55 2.15
C ASN A 18 -10.77 -17.63 1.89
N ASP A 19 -10.57 -17.14 0.66
CA ASP A 19 -9.58 -16.10 0.41
C ASP A 19 -10.06 -14.79 1.04
N LEU A 20 -9.18 -14.16 1.82
CA LEU A 20 -9.46 -12.88 2.45
C LEU A 20 -9.45 -11.76 1.39
N LEU A 21 -10.61 -11.17 1.18
CA LEU A 21 -10.82 -10.14 0.17
C LEU A 21 -10.59 -8.74 0.70
N TYR A 22 -11.15 -8.41 1.87
CA TYR A 22 -11.13 -7.05 2.40
C TYR A 22 -11.26 -7.04 3.92
N ILE A 23 -10.57 -6.10 4.57
CA ILE A 23 -10.70 -5.77 5.98
C ILE A 23 -11.10 -4.31 6.09
N GLY A 24 -12.06 -4.00 6.96
CA GLY A 24 -12.47 -2.63 7.22
C GLY A 24 -13.00 -2.42 8.63
N ILE A 25 -13.11 -1.17 9.05
CA ILE A 25 -13.83 -0.80 10.28
C ILE A 25 -15.10 0.02 10.01
N SER A 26 -16.11 -0.12 10.88
CA SER A 26 -17.33 0.70 10.86
C SER A 26 -18.00 0.72 12.24
N ALA A 27 -18.68 1.81 12.58
CA ALA A 27 -19.61 1.83 13.72
C ALA A 27 -20.90 1.05 13.40
N ASP A 28 -21.30 1.03 12.12
CA ASP A 28 -22.41 0.22 11.60
C ASP A 28 -21.89 -0.65 10.43
N PRO A 29 -21.55 -1.93 10.67
CA PRO A 29 -21.07 -2.83 9.63
C PRO A 29 -22.17 -3.24 8.63
N ASP A 30 -23.44 -3.22 9.01
CA ASP A 30 -24.56 -3.63 8.16
C ASP A 30 -24.90 -2.55 7.13
N GLU A 31 -24.96 -1.28 7.56
CA GLU A 31 -25.07 -0.15 6.67
C GLU A 31 -23.86 -0.08 5.73
N ARG A 32 -22.66 -0.31 6.26
CA ARG A 32 -21.44 -0.36 5.46
C ARG A 32 -21.48 -1.45 4.39
N TRP A 33 -22.00 -2.62 4.73
CA TRP A 33 -22.23 -3.71 3.77
C TRP A 33 -23.21 -3.31 2.65
N LYS A 34 -24.33 -2.66 3.00
CA LYS A 34 -25.30 -2.14 1.99
C LYS A 34 -24.63 -1.15 1.04
N VAL A 35 -23.81 -0.24 1.57
CA VAL A 35 -23.05 0.73 0.76
C VAL A 35 -22.07 0.02 -0.17
N HIS A 36 -21.36 -1.01 0.29
CA HIS A 36 -20.47 -1.79 -0.58
C HIS A 36 -21.23 -2.51 -1.71
N LYS A 37 -22.42 -3.05 -1.41
CA LYS A 37 -23.22 -3.83 -2.35
C LYS A 37 -23.96 -2.96 -3.39
N TRP A 38 -24.51 -1.83 -2.93
CA TRP A 38 -25.48 -1.03 -3.71
C TRP A 38 -25.06 0.43 -3.93
N GLY A 39 -23.98 0.89 -3.30
CA GLY A 39 -23.54 2.28 -3.39
C GLY A 39 -23.03 2.68 -4.78
N PRO A 40 -22.90 3.99 -5.04
CA PRO A 40 -22.46 4.53 -6.32
C PRO A 40 -21.03 4.09 -6.70
N ASN A 41 -20.19 3.79 -5.70
CA ASN A 41 -18.82 3.31 -5.87
C ASN A 41 -18.68 1.81 -5.53
N ARG A 42 -19.71 0.99 -5.83
CA ARG A 42 -19.67 -0.46 -5.57
C ARG A 42 -18.40 -1.06 -6.19
N MET A 43 -17.58 -1.69 -5.36
CA MET A 43 -16.36 -2.31 -5.82
C MET A 43 -16.71 -3.68 -6.41
N SER A 44 -16.18 -4.02 -7.59
CA SER A 44 -16.55 -5.25 -8.30
C SER A 44 -16.30 -6.53 -7.49
N TRP A 45 -15.36 -6.48 -6.54
CA TRP A 45 -15.03 -7.60 -5.67
C TRP A 45 -16.12 -7.96 -4.65
N ILE A 46 -17.06 -7.06 -4.33
CA ILE A 46 -18.12 -7.34 -3.36
C ILE A 46 -18.98 -8.55 -3.76
N ARG A 47 -19.07 -8.82 -5.07
CA ARG A 47 -19.80 -9.97 -5.64
C ARG A 47 -19.15 -11.31 -5.34
N GLN A 48 -17.86 -11.31 -4.98
CA GLN A 48 -17.13 -12.52 -4.63
C GLN A 48 -17.32 -12.89 -3.15
N VAL A 49 -17.80 -11.96 -2.31
CA VAL A 49 -17.93 -12.19 -0.87
C VAL A 49 -19.06 -13.17 -0.59
N THR A 50 -18.73 -14.30 0.04
CA THR A 50 -19.68 -15.32 0.48
C THR A 50 -19.79 -15.40 2.00
N ARG A 51 -18.72 -14.98 2.71
CA ARG A 51 -18.65 -15.03 4.17
C ARG A 51 -18.05 -13.74 4.70
N HIS A 52 -18.53 -13.31 5.86
CA HIS A 52 -17.92 -12.21 6.59
C HIS A 52 -17.84 -12.53 8.08
N VAL A 53 -16.87 -11.93 8.75
CA VAL A 53 -16.67 -12.04 10.21
C VAL A 53 -16.58 -10.64 10.78
N VAL A 54 -17.25 -10.41 11.90
CA VAL A 54 -17.30 -9.11 12.58
C VAL A 54 -16.77 -9.27 14.01
N GLN A 55 -15.85 -8.39 14.41
CA GLN A 55 -15.28 -8.31 15.74
C GLN A 55 -15.45 -6.89 16.27
N TRP A 56 -16.06 -6.73 17.45
CA TRP A 56 -16.26 -5.41 18.05
C TRP A 56 -15.08 -5.00 18.92
N HIS A 57 -14.64 -3.75 18.79
CA HIS A 57 -13.67 -3.11 19.66
C HIS A 57 -14.34 -2.00 20.47
N GLU A 58 -13.78 -1.72 21.64
CA GLU A 58 -14.32 -0.74 22.60
C GLU A 58 -14.30 0.70 22.07
N SER A 59 -13.42 1.00 21.11
CA SER A 59 -13.27 2.33 20.53
C SER A 59 -12.83 2.28 19.07
N ARG A 60 -13.06 3.39 18.37
CA ARG A 60 -12.57 3.57 16.99
C ARG A 60 -11.04 3.46 16.90
N SER A 61 -10.31 4.06 17.85
CA SER A 61 -8.85 4.01 17.89
C SER A 61 -8.32 2.58 18.04
N ALA A 62 -8.95 1.78 18.90
CA ALA A 62 -8.62 0.35 19.04
C ALA A 62 -8.91 -0.44 17.75
N ALA A 63 -10.06 -0.18 17.12
CA ALA A 63 -10.42 -0.81 15.84
C ALA A 63 -9.45 -0.43 14.71
N LEU A 64 -9.02 0.84 14.63
CA LEU A 64 -8.04 1.31 13.65
C LEU A 64 -6.69 0.59 13.80
N LYS A 65 -6.20 0.46 15.03
CA LYS A 65 -4.95 -0.26 15.29
C LYS A 65 -5.06 -1.74 14.91
N ALA A 66 -6.17 -2.37 15.25
CA ALA A 66 -6.44 -3.76 14.89
C ALA A 66 -6.61 -3.96 13.37
N GLU A 67 -7.25 -3.02 12.68
CA GLU A 67 -7.37 -3.00 11.21
C GLU A 67 -6.01 -2.92 10.53
N GLU A 68 -5.16 -1.99 10.97
CA GLU A 68 -3.81 -1.83 10.42
C GLU A 68 -2.96 -3.10 10.61
N GLU A 69 -3.01 -3.70 11.80
CA GLU A 69 -2.31 -4.95 12.12
C GLU A 69 -2.84 -6.14 11.28
N ALA A 70 -4.16 -6.25 11.16
CA ALA A 70 -4.80 -7.31 10.39
C ALA A 70 -4.51 -7.18 8.89
N ILE A 71 -4.57 -5.97 8.32
CA ILE A 71 -4.24 -5.77 6.91
C ILE A 71 -2.77 -6.10 6.63
N ARG A 72 -1.86 -5.71 7.52
CA ARG A 72 -0.42 -6.00 7.37
C ARG A 72 -0.11 -7.50 7.44
N SER A 73 -0.75 -8.20 8.35
CA SER A 73 -0.48 -9.63 8.62
C SER A 73 -1.24 -10.54 7.66
N GLU A 74 -2.54 -10.30 7.44
CA GLU A 74 -3.42 -11.18 6.67
C GLU A 74 -3.43 -10.86 5.16
N ARG A 75 -2.95 -9.67 4.78
CA ARG A 75 -2.82 -9.19 3.38
C ARG A 75 -4.06 -9.39 2.49
N PRO A 76 -5.22 -8.83 2.88
CA PRO A 76 -6.49 -8.93 2.14
C PRO A 76 -6.38 -8.46 0.69
N ARG A 77 -6.85 -9.24 -0.27
CA ARG A 77 -6.66 -9.02 -1.72
C ARG A 77 -6.99 -7.62 -2.24
N TYR A 78 -7.96 -6.92 -1.65
CA TYR A 78 -8.50 -5.66 -2.16
C TYR A 78 -8.25 -4.44 -1.25
N ASN A 79 -7.64 -4.58 -0.07
CA ASN A 79 -7.15 -3.38 0.63
C ASN A 79 -5.96 -2.81 -0.14
N GLY A 80 -5.93 -1.49 -0.34
CA GLY A 80 -4.75 -0.81 -0.89
C GLY A 80 -3.80 -0.34 0.22
N THR A 81 -4.35 0.39 1.19
CA THR A 81 -3.58 0.89 2.33
C THR A 81 -3.13 -0.27 3.22
N HIS A 82 -1.88 -0.23 3.71
CA HIS A 82 -1.27 -1.24 4.60
C HIS A 82 -1.06 -2.65 4.01
N ASN A 83 -1.51 -2.92 2.79
CA ASN A 83 -1.54 -4.26 2.16
C ASN A 83 -0.37 -4.56 1.21
N HIS A 84 0.72 -3.81 1.32
CA HIS A 84 1.85 -3.94 0.41
C HIS A 84 3.12 -4.27 1.18
N PRO A 85 3.87 -5.32 0.78
CA PRO A 85 5.13 -5.62 1.43
C PRO A 85 6.07 -4.43 1.21
N LEU A 86 6.46 -3.79 2.31
CA LEU A 86 7.45 -2.72 2.25
C LEU A 86 8.80 -3.33 1.91
N ALA A 87 9.49 -2.71 0.98
CA ALA A 87 10.86 -3.05 0.68
C ALA A 87 11.71 -2.84 1.94
N PRO A 88 12.54 -3.83 2.34
CA PRO A 88 13.34 -3.72 3.55
C PRO A 88 14.26 -2.51 3.46
N PHE A 89 14.23 -1.64 4.46
CA PHE A 89 14.95 -0.38 4.43
C PHE A 89 15.48 -0.01 5.82
N ASN A 90 16.80 0.07 5.93
CA ASN A 90 17.49 0.62 7.09
C ASN A 90 18.14 1.96 6.68
N PRO A 91 17.58 3.12 7.10
CA PRO A 91 18.11 4.43 6.75
C PRO A 91 19.58 4.64 7.12
N ALA A 92 20.05 4.02 8.20
CA ALA A 92 21.42 4.17 8.68
C ALA A 92 22.45 3.38 7.85
N ALA A 93 22.01 2.37 7.10
CA ALA A 93 22.87 1.55 6.26
C ALA A 93 23.11 2.17 4.87
N TRP A 94 22.39 3.23 4.52
CA TRP A 94 22.48 3.85 3.20
C TRP A 94 23.56 4.93 3.15
N PRO A 95 24.40 4.97 2.10
CA PRO A 95 25.44 5.98 1.98
C PRO A 95 24.84 7.36 1.73
N ARG A 96 25.51 8.39 2.28
CA ARG A 96 25.18 9.79 1.98
C ARG A 96 25.57 10.11 0.54
N VAL A 97 24.66 10.69 -0.22
CA VAL A 97 24.91 11.14 -1.58
C VAL A 97 25.56 12.52 -1.54
N VAL A 98 26.85 12.55 -1.88
CA VAL A 98 27.69 13.76 -1.89
C VAL A 98 27.83 14.33 -3.30
N GLY A 99 28.38 15.55 -3.41
CA GLY A 99 28.62 16.24 -4.68
C GLY A 99 27.56 17.29 -5.03
N ARG A 100 27.86 18.17 -6.02
CA ARG A 100 26.99 19.28 -6.42
C ARG A 100 25.98 18.91 -7.52
N ARG A 101 26.27 17.90 -8.34
CA ARG A 101 25.45 17.45 -9.49
C ARG A 101 25.29 15.93 -9.47
N GLY A 102 24.30 15.40 -10.19
CA GLY A 102 24.09 13.95 -10.33
C GLY A 102 23.50 13.24 -9.10
N LYS A 103 23.01 13.98 -8.09
CA LYS A 103 22.47 13.38 -6.86
C LYS A 103 21.26 12.47 -7.10
N ALA A 104 20.41 12.83 -8.07
CA ALA A 104 19.25 12.02 -8.45
C ALA A 104 19.72 10.69 -9.06
N ASP A 105 20.71 10.73 -9.94
CA ASP A 105 21.27 9.53 -10.57
C ASP A 105 21.98 8.64 -9.56
N ALA A 106 22.72 9.23 -8.61
CA ALA A 106 23.35 8.50 -7.52
C ALA A 106 22.31 7.77 -6.64
N LEU A 107 21.20 8.42 -6.29
CA LEU A 107 20.11 7.74 -5.58
C LEU A 107 19.47 6.65 -6.45
N ALA A 108 19.29 6.89 -7.74
CA ALA A 108 18.73 5.89 -8.65
C ALA A 108 19.62 4.63 -8.71
N VAL A 109 20.95 4.80 -8.71
CA VAL A 109 21.90 3.68 -8.64
C VAL A 109 21.74 2.89 -7.34
N LEU A 110 21.62 3.55 -6.18
CA LEU A 110 21.40 2.86 -4.90
C LEU A 110 20.11 2.03 -4.91
N ILE A 111 19.02 2.60 -5.45
CA ILE A 111 17.75 1.87 -5.58
C ILE A 111 17.90 0.69 -6.55
N CYS A 112 18.59 0.87 -7.68
CA CYS A 112 18.86 -0.24 -8.61
C CYS A 112 19.65 -1.36 -7.95
N GLN A 113 20.65 -1.06 -7.12
CA GLN A 113 21.42 -2.09 -6.41
C GLN A 113 20.55 -2.95 -5.48
N GLU A 114 19.57 -2.37 -4.79
CA GLU A 114 18.61 -3.12 -3.98
C GLU A 114 17.72 -4.05 -4.83
N ILE A 115 17.31 -3.57 -6.00
CA ILE A 115 16.49 -4.36 -6.94
C ILE A 115 17.32 -5.47 -7.59
N ASP A 116 18.52 -5.14 -8.08
CA ASP A 116 19.43 -6.05 -8.79
C ASP A 116 19.99 -7.13 -7.86
N SER A 117 20.15 -6.82 -6.56
CA SER A 117 20.52 -7.82 -5.55
C SER A 117 19.37 -8.73 -5.12
N GLY A 118 18.14 -8.48 -5.58
CA GLY A 118 16.95 -9.24 -5.20
C GLY A 118 16.43 -8.95 -3.80
N ARG A 119 17.02 -8.00 -3.06
CA ARG A 119 16.48 -7.56 -1.76
C ARG A 119 15.13 -6.86 -1.92
N TRP A 120 14.97 -6.10 -3.00
CA TRP A 120 13.73 -5.42 -3.37
C TRP A 120 13.12 -6.11 -4.59
N VAL A 121 12.13 -6.98 -4.38
CA VAL A 121 11.48 -7.75 -5.46
C VAL A 121 10.23 -7.06 -6.00
N ALA A 122 9.81 -7.43 -7.21
CA ALA A 122 8.61 -6.88 -7.85
C ALA A 122 7.37 -6.99 -6.95
N GLY A 123 6.58 -5.91 -6.93
CA GLY A 123 5.40 -5.79 -6.06
C GLY A 123 5.68 -5.27 -4.65
N MET A 124 6.95 -5.16 -4.23
CA MET A 124 7.29 -4.44 -3.00
C MET A 124 7.12 -2.93 -3.17
N MET A 125 6.58 -2.28 -2.15
CA MET A 125 6.51 -0.82 -2.07
C MET A 125 7.84 -0.29 -1.57
N ILE A 126 8.46 0.61 -2.34
CA ILE A 126 9.73 1.24 -1.93
C ILE A 126 9.49 2.24 -0.79
N PRO A 127 10.54 2.60 -0.01
CA PRO A 127 10.45 3.64 1.00
C PRO A 127 9.99 4.97 0.40
N ARG A 128 9.34 5.83 1.20
CA ARG A 128 8.80 7.10 0.70
C ARG A 128 9.95 8.01 0.28
N CYS A 129 9.69 8.93 -0.65
CA CYS A 129 10.70 9.89 -1.13
C CYS A 129 11.36 10.65 0.03
N GLY A 130 10.60 11.00 1.08
CA GLY A 130 11.12 11.68 2.27
C GLY A 130 12.10 10.82 3.07
N ASP A 131 11.85 9.52 3.18
CA ASP A 131 12.70 8.59 3.92
C ASP A 131 14.02 8.36 3.18
N LEU A 132 13.95 8.14 1.86
CA LEU A 132 15.11 8.03 0.99
C LEU A 132 15.95 9.32 0.99
N ALA A 133 15.28 10.47 0.94
CA ALA A 133 15.92 11.78 0.99
C ALA A 133 16.66 11.99 2.32
N LYS A 134 16.01 11.66 3.45
CA LYS A 134 16.60 11.78 4.79
C LYS A 134 17.82 10.88 4.95
N ALA A 135 17.72 9.62 4.53
CA ALA A 135 18.81 8.65 4.62
C ALA A 135 20.04 9.10 3.81
N THR A 136 19.83 9.49 2.55
CA THR A 136 20.92 9.86 1.64
C THR A 136 21.37 11.32 1.77
N GLY A 137 20.64 12.18 2.47
CA GLY A 137 21.00 13.59 2.67
C GLY A 137 20.68 14.50 1.50
N ILE A 138 19.75 14.11 0.63
CA ILE A 138 19.32 14.90 -0.51
C ILE A 138 17.95 15.55 -0.23
N SER A 139 17.51 16.46 -1.09
CA SER A 139 16.17 17.02 -0.97
C SER A 139 15.08 16.05 -1.43
N PRO A 140 13.85 16.09 -0.88
CA PRO A 140 12.72 15.29 -1.35
C PRO A 140 12.42 15.48 -2.85
N THR A 141 12.64 16.68 -3.38
CA THR A 141 12.52 16.98 -4.81
C THR A 141 13.56 16.20 -5.62
N THR A 142 14.80 16.11 -5.15
CA THR A 142 15.86 15.32 -5.79
C THR A 142 15.54 13.82 -5.76
N ALA A 143 15.02 13.32 -4.62
CA ALA A 143 14.55 11.95 -4.52
C ALA A 143 13.41 11.64 -5.48
N THR A 144 12.48 12.58 -5.64
CA THR A 144 11.37 12.48 -6.60
C THR A 144 11.87 12.41 -8.04
N MET A 145 12.92 13.16 -8.39
CA MET A 145 13.54 13.07 -9.73
C MET A 145 14.15 11.69 -9.97
N ALA A 146 14.91 11.14 -9.01
CA ALA A 146 15.48 9.79 -9.12
C ALA A 146 14.40 8.73 -9.37
N ILE A 147 13.30 8.79 -8.60
CA ILE A 147 12.17 7.87 -8.73
C ILE A 147 11.48 8.02 -10.09
N ARG A 148 11.34 9.25 -10.61
CA ARG A 148 10.78 9.48 -11.95
C ARG A 148 11.64 8.84 -13.04
N THR A 149 12.97 8.96 -12.96
CA THR A 149 13.89 8.30 -13.88
C THR A 149 13.70 6.79 -13.87
N LEU A 150 13.64 6.17 -12.67
CA LEU A 150 13.43 4.73 -12.54
C LEU A 150 12.04 4.28 -13.02
N GLN A 151 11.02 5.14 -12.93
CA GLN A 151 9.70 4.88 -13.50
C GLN A 151 9.73 4.89 -15.04
N GLN A 152 10.45 5.84 -15.64
CA GLN A 152 10.64 5.89 -17.10
C GLN A 152 11.43 4.68 -17.61
N GLN A 153 12.38 4.18 -16.82
CA GLN A 153 13.15 2.97 -17.10
C GLN A 153 12.37 1.66 -16.86
N GLY A 154 11.12 1.72 -16.39
CA GLY A 154 10.32 0.54 -16.10
C GLY A 154 10.79 -0.29 -14.90
N ARG A 155 11.64 0.28 -14.03
CA ARG A 155 12.11 -0.37 -12.80
C ARG A 155 11.18 -0.15 -11.62
N LEU A 156 10.40 0.93 -11.66
CA LEU A 156 9.40 1.28 -10.65
C LEU A 156 8.07 1.62 -11.32
N LYS A 157 6.97 1.43 -10.59
CA LYS A 157 5.62 1.83 -11.01
C LYS A 157 4.91 2.58 -9.90
N ARG A 158 4.26 3.70 -10.23
CA ARG A 158 3.42 4.43 -9.29
C ARG A 158 2.00 3.89 -9.32
N ILE A 159 1.43 3.66 -8.14
CA ILE A 159 0.00 3.48 -7.94
C ILE A 159 -0.51 4.73 -7.22
N HIS A 160 -1.37 5.49 -7.90
CA HIS A 160 -1.91 6.75 -7.38
C HIS A 160 -2.63 6.51 -6.04
N GLY A 161 -2.43 7.41 -5.06
CA GLY A 161 -2.99 7.29 -3.72
C GLY A 161 -2.34 6.23 -2.82
N VAL A 162 -1.47 5.37 -3.36
CA VAL A 162 -0.91 4.22 -2.62
C VAL A 162 0.60 4.35 -2.42
N GLY A 163 1.38 4.48 -3.48
CA GLY A 163 2.84 4.50 -3.37
C GLY A 163 3.58 4.18 -4.66
N VAL A 164 4.87 3.90 -4.53
CA VAL A 164 5.75 3.50 -5.62
C VAL A 164 6.25 2.09 -5.35
N PHE A 165 6.27 1.27 -6.38
CA PHE A 165 6.51 -0.17 -6.30
C PHE A 165 7.63 -0.59 -7.22
N VAL A 166 8.38 -1.61 -6.83
CA VAL A 166 9.33 -2.30 -7.71
C VAL A 166 8.56 -2.97 -8.84
N TYR A 167 9.07 -2.79 -10.06
CA TYR A 167 8.51 -3.34 -11.29
C TYR A 167 9.61 -4.03 -12.09
N ASP A 168 9.33 -5.23 -12.60
CA ASP A 168 10.24 -6.04 -13.42
C ASP A 168 9.76 -6.16 -14.88
N GLY A 169 8.77 -5.37 -15.28
CA GLY A 169 8.14 -5.47 -16.59
C GLY A 169 7.05 -6.53 -16.69
N THR A 170 6.93 -7.45 -15.72
CA THR A 170 5.79 -8.35 -15.61
C THR A 170 4.68 -7.69 -14.79
N SER A 171 3.44 -7.83 -15.26
CA SER A 171 2.27 -7.13 -14.73
C SER A 171 2.26 -7.03 -13.19
N ILE A 172 2.52 -5.82 -12.63
CA ILE A 172 1.98 -5.51 -11.30
C ILE A 172 0.48 -5.60 -11.48
N LYS A 173 -0.13 -6.68 -11.00
CA LYS A 173 -1.57 -6.76 -10.88
C LYS A 173 -1.97 -5.53 -10.09
N ARG A 174 -2.56 -4.53 -10.78
CA ARG A 174 -3.36 -3.53 -10.08
C ARG A 174 -4.35 -4.33 -9.24
N PRO A 175 -4.60 -3.98 -7.97
CA PRO A 175 -5.83 -4.41 -7.32
C PRO A 175 -6.95 -4.03 -8.30
N ASN A 176 -7.69 -5.02 -8.79
CA ASN A 176 -8.60 -4.93 -9.93
C ASN A 176 -9.32 -3.57 -9.99
N HIS A 177 -8.93 -2.70 -10.90
CA HIS A 177 -9.80 -1.62 -11.36
C HIS A 177 -10.55 -2.22 -12.56
N PRO A 178 -11.86 -2.49 -12.47
CA PRO A 178 -12.59 -2.96 -13.63
C PRO A 178 -12.52 -1.85 -14.69
N HIS A 179 -12.06 -2.23 -15.87
CA HIS A 179 -12.20 -1.44 -17.08
C HIS A 179 -13.70 -1.18 -17.25
N LEU A 180 -14.11 0.09 -17.17
CA LEU A 180 -15.38 0.49 -17.77
C LEU A 180 -15.17 0.29 -19.28
N ALA A 181 -15.70 -0.82 -19.80
CA ALA A 181 -16.02 -0.97 -21.20
C ALA A 181 -17.46 -0.46 -21.36
N GLN A 182 -17.62 0.36 -22.38
CA GLN A 182 -18.81 1.14 -22.73
C GLN A 182 -20.03 0.27 -22.99
#